data_AF-A0A9P6IQV3-F1
#
_entry.id   AF-A0A9P6IQV3-F1
#
_cell.length_a   1.000
_cell.length_b   1.000
_cell.length_c   1.000
_cell.angle_alpha   90.00
_cell.angle_beta   90.00
_cell.angle_gamma   90.00
#
_symmetry.space_group_name_H-M   'P 1'
#
loop_
_entity.id
_entity.type
_entity.pdbx_description
1 polymer ?
#
loop_
_entity_poly.entity_id
_entity_poly.type
_entity_poly.pdbx_seq_one_letter_code
_entity_poly.pdbx_strand_id
1 'polypeptide(L)'
;MSTLALCISLLSVTASFKPVDPQERLVTRTIADDTSYLWPVDQSELARLKKAFNDNSIALKGTWVSRPRENCHSCGKREEFIDTVYTAAKDGVHDDSFMKKVVTGEIPAVGKN
;
A
#
# COMPACT_ATOMS: atom_id res chain seq x y z
N MET A 1 34.97 35.04 -25.05
CA MET A 1 34.85 33.56 -25.00
C MET A 1 34.09 33.21 -23.73
N SER A 2 33.07 32.39 -23.89
CA SER A 2 31.89 32.24 -23.02
C SER A 2 32.16 31.76 -21.59
N THR A 3 31.50 32.41 -20.62
CA THR A 3 31.25 31.88 -19.27
C THR A 3 30.02 30.97 -19.32
N LEU A 4 30.21 29.68 -19.07
CA LEU A 4 29.12 28.69 -18.95
C LEU A 4 28.43 28.85 -17.59
N ALA A 5 27.18 29.30 -17.61
CA ALA A 5 26.30 29.31 -16.45
C ALA A 5 25.74 27.91 -16.21
N LEU A 6 26.10 27.30 -15.08
CA LEU A 6 25.61 26.00 -14.64
C LEU A 6 24.22 26.18 -14.01
N CYS A 7 23.16 25.88 -14.75
CA CYS A 7 21.80 25.82 -14.21
C CYS A 7 21.65 24.56 -13.35
N ILE A 8 21.74 24.72 -12.02
CA ILE A 8 21.36 23.67 -11.08
C ILE A 8 19.84 23.71 -10.95
N SER A 9 19.17 22.86 -11.71
CA SER A 9 17.73 22.62 -11.59
C SER A 9 17.44 21.89 -10.28
N LEU A 10 17.03 22.64 -9.25
CA LEU A 10 16.43 22.09 -8.04
C LEU A 10 15.08 21.45 -8.41
N LEU A 11 15.11 20.14 -8.68
CA LEU A 11 13.90 19.31 -8.66
C LEU A 11 13.45 19.18 -7.21
N SER A 12 12.58 20.09 -6.79
CA SER A 12 11.84 19.95 -5.53
C SER A 12 10.97 18.71 -5.62
N VAL A 13 11.45 17.59 -5.08
CA VAL A 13 10.63 16.41 -4.81
C VAL A 13 9.66 16.81 -3.71
N THR A 14 8.46 17.25 -4.09
CA THR A 14 7.36 17.36 -3.15
C THR A 14 6.93 15.95 -2.79
N ALA A 15 7.53 15.40 -1.75
CA ALA A 15 7.00 14.23 -1.08
C ALA A 15 5.59 14.61 -0.60
N SER A 16 4.57 14.10 -1.29
CA SER A 16 3.17 14.29 -0.91
C SER A 16 2.93 13.50 0.37
N PHE A 17 3.14 14.17 1.51
CA PHE A 17 2.74 13.67 2.82
C PHE A 17 1.21 13.66 2.85
N LYS A 18 0.60 12.49 2.66
CA LYS A 18 -0.79 12.31 3.04
C LYS A 18 -0.85 12.41 4.57
N PRO A 19 -1.60 13.38 5.14
CA PRO A 19 -1.81 13.41 6.58
C PRO A 19 -2.46 12.09 7.01
N VAL A 20 -2.03 11.57 8.16
CA VAL A 20 -2.65 10.39 8.79
C VAL A 20 -4.13 10.72 9.02
N ASP A 21 -5.01 9.97 8.36
CA ASP A 21 -6.45 10.14 8.53
C ASP A 21 -6.84 9.74 9.97
N PRO A 22 -7.44 10.63 10.77
CA PRO A 22 -7.97 10.31 12.10
C PRO A 22 -9.01 9.18 12.11
N GLN A 23 -9.56 8.81 10.95
CA GLN A 23 -10.45 7.65 10.80
C GLN A 23 -9.73 6.30 10.78
N GLU A 24 -8.39 6.25 10.75
CA GLU A 24 -7.64 5.08 11.23
C GLU A 24 -7.68 4.99 12.77
N ARG A 25 -8.86 5.19 13.36
CA ARG A 25 -9.19 4.62 14.65
C ARG A 25 -9.02 3.13 14.47
N LEU A 26 -7.83 2.62 14.82
CA LEU A 26 -7.39 1.23 14.67
C LEU A 26 -8.60 0.31 14.85
N VAL A 27 -9.23 -0.07 13.74
CA VAL A 27 -10.36 -0.97 13.83
C VAL A 27 -9.66 -2.30 14.02
N THR A 28 -9.54 -2.68 15.28
CA THR A 28 -8.97 -3.95 15.70
C THR A 28 -10.09 -4.96 15.78
N ARG A 29 -9.90 -6.10 15.12
CA ARG A 29 -10.73 -7.26 15.34
C ARG A 29 -9.87 -8.33 15.99
N THR A 30 -10.27 -8.78 17.17
CA THR A 30 -9.69 -9.98 17.78
C THR A 30 -10.52 -11.18 17.35
N ILE A 31 -9.90 -12.12 16.64
CA ILE A 31 -10.52 -13.42 16.35
C ILE A 31 -9.58 -14.47 16.93
N ALA A 32 -10.04 -15.25 17.92
CA ALA A 32 -9.26 -16.35 18.51
C ALA A 32 -7.81 -15.95 18.84
N ASP A 33 -7.64 -14.88 19.63
CA ASP A 33 -6.36 -14.34 20.10
C ASP A 33 -5.46 -13.63 19.06
N ASP A 34 -5.83 -13.63 17.78
CA ASP A 34 -5.12 -12.84 16.76
C ASP A 34 -5.69 -11.42 16.66
N THR A 35 -4.83 -10.43 16.93
CA THR A 35 -5.15 -9.02 16.72
C THR A 35 -4.99 -8.69 15.24
N SER A 36 -6.11 -8.43 14.56
CA SER A 36 -6.12 -7.97 13.18
C SER A 36 -6.42 -6.48 13.10
N TYR A 37 -5.73 -5.79 12.21
CA TYR A 37 -5.83 -4.36 11.93
C TYR A 37 -6.44 -4.15 10.54
N LEU A 38 -7.49 -3.33 10.46
CA LEU A 38 -8.03 -2.91 9.19
C LEU A 38 -7.10 -1.90 8.51
N TRP A 39 -6.66 -2.20 7.30
CA TRP A 39 -5.93 -1.32 6.41
C TRP A 39 -6.88 -0.78 5.34
N PRO A 40 -7.39 0.46 5.46
CA PRO A 40 -8.31 1.03 4.49
C PRO A 40 -7.59 1.37 3.18
N VAL A 41 -8.19 1.00 2.05
CA VAL A 41 -7.67 1.31 0.71
C VAL A 41 -8.42 2.50 0.16
N ASP A 42 -7.73 3.63 0.01
CA ASP A 42 -8.32 4.85 -0.54
C ASP A 42 -8.45 4.78 -2.07
N GLN A 43 -9.17 5.74 -2.68
CA GLN A 43 -9.41 5.75 -4.13
C GLN A 43 -8.13 5.87 -4.96
N SER A 44 -7.11 6.57 -4.45
CA SER A 44 -5.84 6.73 -5.15
C SER A 44 -4.98 5.46 -5.09
N GLU A 45 -5.05 4.72 -3.99
CA GLU A 45 -4.45 3.41 -3.83
C GLU A 45 -5.16 2.38 -4.68
N LEU A 46 -6.49 2.37 -4.68
CA LEU A 46 -7.32 1.52 -5.52
C LEU A 46 -7.00 1.71 -7.02
N ALA A 47 -6.87 2.97 -7.47
CA ALA A 47 -6.51 3.27 -8.85
C ALA A 47 -5.13 2.70 -9.23
N ARG A 48 -4.16 2.75 -8.30
CA ARG A 48 -2.84 2.16 -8.52
C ARG A 48 -2.87 0.63 -8.49
N LEU A 49 -3.70 0.01 -7.65
CA LEU A 49 -3.92 -1.43 -7.63
C LEU A 49 -4.52 -1.92 -8.95
N LYS A 50 -5.57 -1.25 -9.45
CA LYS A 50 -6.17 -1.55 -10.77
C LYS A 50 -5.14 -1.51 -11.89
N LYS A 51 -4.28 -0.49 -11.86
CA LYS A 51 -3.20 -0.34 -12.84
C LYS A 51 -2.13 -1.43 -12.69
N ALA A 52 -1.75 -1.78 -11.46
CA ALA A 52 -0.75 -2.80 -11.15
C ALA A 52 -1.13 -4.18 -11.71
N PHE A 53 -2.40 -4.57 -11.53
CA PHE A 53 -2.92 -5.87 -11.95
C PHE A 53 -3.60 -5.87 -13.31
N ASN A 54 -3.63 -4.71 -13.99
CA ASN A 54 -4.41 -4.51 -15.22
C ASN A 54 -5.87 -5.00 -15.10
N ASP A 55 -6.50 -4.71 -13.96
CA ASP A 55 -7.83 -5.22 -13.63
C ASP A 55 -8.70 -4.12 -12.99
N ASN A 56 -9.70 -3.66 -13.74
CA ASN A 56 -10.61 -2.60 -13.30
C ASN A 56 -11.73 -3.11 -12.38
N SER A 57 -11.91 -4.42 -12.24
CA SER A 57 -12.94 -5.04 -11.40
C SER A 57 -12.58 -5.02 -9.90
N ILE A 58 -11.32 -4.74 -9.56
CA ILE A 58 -10.86 -4.60 -8.18
C ILE A 58 -11.70 -3.52 -7.47
N ALA A 59 -12.40 -3.91 -6.41
CA ALA A 59 -13.26 -3.05 -5.61
C ALA A 59 -12.88 -3.06 -4.12
N LEU A 60 -11.62 -3.37 -3.82
CA LEU A 60 -11.09 -3.46 -2.47
C LEU A 60 -11.22 -2.13 -1.73
N LYS A 61 -11.94 -2.15 -0.61
CA LYS A 61 -12.09 -0.98 0.30
C LYS A 61 -11.10 -1.01 1.46
N GLY A 62 -10.54 -2.18 1.73
CA GLY A 62 -9.60 -2.41 2.80
C GLY A 62 -9.39 -3.89 3.03
N THR A 63 -8.31 -4.22 3.74
CA THR A 63 -7.99 -5.60 4.11
C THR A 63 -7.64 -5.68 5.59
N TRP A 64 -7.76 -6.87 6.16
CA TRP A 64 -7.33 -7.14 7.53
C TRP A 64 -5.93 -7.74 7.49
N VAL A 65 -5.03 -7.25 8.36
CA VAL A 65 -3.66 -7.76 8.49
C VAL A 65 -3.26 -7.87 9.96
N SER A 66 -2.22 -8.63 10.28
CA SER A 66 -1.79 -8.89 11.66
C SER A 66 -0.98 -7.76 12.32
N ARG A 67 -0.69 -6.67 11.60
CA ARG A 67 0.10 -5.55 12.12
C ARG A 67 -0.47 -4.18 11.72
N PRO A 68 -0.24 -3.12 12.52
CA PRO A 68 -0.60 -1.78 12.11
C PRO A 68 0.25 -1.30 10.93
N ARG A 69 -0.22 -0.26 10.23
CA ARG A 69 0.59 0.45 9.23
C ARG A 69 1.72 1.20 9.90
N GLU A 70 2.89 1.09 9.32
CA GLU A 70 4.07 1.82 9.77
C GLU A 70 4.40 2.96 8.79
N ASN A 71 5.25 3.89 9.23
CA ASN A 71 5.81 4.89 8.32
C ASN A 71 7.20 4.42 7.87
N CYS A 72 7.49 4.59 6.59
CA CYS A 72 8.83 4.32 6.06
C CYS A 72 9.84 5.23 6.77
N HIS A 73 10.89 4.64 7.34
CA HIS A 73 11.89 5.38 8.11
C HIS A 73 12.71 6.34 7.24
N SER A 74 12.86 6.04 5.94
CA SER A 74 13.67 6.84 5.01
C SER A 74 12.92 8.03 4.43
N CYS A 75 11.67 7.84 4.02
CA CYS A 75 10.91 8.89 3.31
C CYS A 75 9.70 9.41 4.08
N GLY A 76 9.38 8.85 5.25
CA GLY A 76 8.23 9.25 6.07
C GLY A 76 6.86 8.89 5.47
N LYS A 77 6.83 8.29 4.27
CA LYS A 77 5.59 7.83 3.64
C LYS A 77 4.94 6.75 4.50
N ARG A 78 3.65 6.90 4.78
CA ARG A 78 2.85 5.86 5.42
C ARG A 78 2.73 4.66 4.50
N GLU A 79 2.89 3.48 5.06
CA GLU A 79 2.77 2.22 4.35
C GLU A 79 1.36 2.05 3.79
N GLU A 80 1.30 1.66 2.52
CA GLU A 80 0.06 1.38 1.80
C GLU A 80 -0.03 -0.13 1.54
N PHE A 81 -1.25 -0.67 1.46
CA PHE A 81 -1.47 -2.07 1.14
C PHE A 81 -0.86 -2.45 -0.22
N ILE A 82 -0.90 -1.54 -1.18
CA ILE A 82 -0.25 -1.74 -2.48
C ILE A 82 1.26 -2.00 -2.38
N ASP A 83 1.95 -1.42 -1.39
CA ASP A 83 3.38 -1.62 -1.19
C ASP A 83 3.66 -3.08 -0.77
N THR A 84 2.82 -3.64 0.10
CA THR A 84 2.84 -5.07 0.48
C THR A 84 2.56 -5.97 -0.70
N VAL A 85 1.54 -5.62 -1.51
CA VAL A 85 1.12 -6.42 -2.65
C VAL A 85 2.21 -6.49 -3.72
N TYR A 86 2.84 -5.36 -4.04
CA TYR A 86 3.97 -5.33 -4.97
C TYR A 86 5.16 -6.12 -4.45
N THR A 87 5.49 -5.99 -3.16
CA THR A 87 6.61 -6.71 -2.55
C THR A 87 6.37 -8.22 -2.61
N ALA A 88 5.18 -8.69 -2.23
CA ALA A 88 4.83 -10.12 -2.26
C ALA A 88 4.86 -10.71 -3.68
N ALA A 89 4.36 -9.97 -4.68
CA ALA A 89 4.39 -10.41 -6.07
C ALA A 89 5.82 -10.40 -6.64
N LYS A 90 6.60 -9.34 -6.37
CA LYS A 90 7.96 -9.19 -6.90
C LYS A 90 8.95 -10.17 -6.27
N ASP A 91 8.82 -10.43 -4.97
CA ASP A 91 9.70 -11.33 -4.22
C ASP A 91 9.30 -12.81 -4.40
N GLY A 92 8.24 -13.09 -5.17
CA GLY A 92 7.78 -14.45 -5.46
C GLY A 92 7.23 -15.20 -4.24
N VAL A 93 6.87 -14.47 -3.17
CA VAL A 93 6.26 -15.05 -1.96
C VAL A 93 4.91 -15.69 -2.30
N HIS A 94 4.18 -15.07 -3.23
CA HIS A 94 2.94 -15.59 -3.79
C HIS A 94 2.91 -15.34 -5.30
N ASP A 95 2.27 -16.24 -6.05
CA ASP A 95 2.06 -16.03 -7.47
C ASP A 95 1.03 -14.91 -7.74
N ASP A 96 1.06 -14.35 -8.96
CA ASP A 96 0.16 -13.29 -9.39
C ASP A 96 -1.33 -13.67 -9.26
N SER A 97 -1.64 -14.97 -9.38
CA SER A 97 -3.02 -15.47 -9.29
C SER A 97 -3.53 -15.43 -7.85
N PHE A 98 -2.68 -15.73 -6.87
CA PHE A 98 -2.97 -15.58 -5.45
C PHE A 98 -3.15 -14.10 -5.11
N MET A 99 -2.21 -13.25 -5.53
CA MET A 99 -2.30 -11.81 -5.26
C MET A 99 -3.55 -11.19 -5.87
N LYS A 100 -3.97 -11.68 -7.05
CA LYS A 100 -5.25 -11.30 -7.68
C LYS A 100 -6.44 -11.61 -6.77
N LYS A 101 -6.50 -12.82 -6.19
CA LYS A 101 -7.58 -13.21 -5.25
C LYS A 101 -7.60 -12.35 -3.98
N VAL A 102 -6.43 -11.94 -3.49
CA VAL A 102 -6.35 -11.03 -2.34
C VAL A 102 -6.89 -9.65 -2.71
N VAL A 103 -6.52 -9.09 -3.86
CA VAL A 103 -7.01 -7.75 -4.28
C VAL A 103 -8.47 -7.76 -4.71
N THR A 104 -9.01 -8.88 -5.20
CA THR A 104 -10.46 -9.02 -5.46
C THR A 104 -11.27 -9.23 -4.18
N GLY A 105 -10.60 -9.47 -3.04
CA GLY A 105 -11.24 -9.75 -1.75
C GLY A 105 -11.80 -11.17 -1.62
N GLU A 106 -11.45 -12.07 -2.56
CA GLU A 106 -11.80 -13.50 -2.48
C GLU A 106 -11.07 -14.19 -1.33
N ILE A 107 -9.87 -13.72 -0.98
CA ILE A 107 -9.06 -14.23 0.12
C ILE A 107 -8.64 -13.05 1.03
N PRO A 108 -8.81 -13.14 2.35
CA PRO A 108 -8.25 -12.14 3.25
C PRO A 108 -6.72 -12.14 3.16
N ALA A 109 -6.07 -10.98 3.29
CA ALA A 109 -4.59 -10.91 3.26
C ALA A 109 -3.89 -11.63 4.44
N VAL A 110 -4.67 -12.26 5.33
CA VAL A 110 -4.19 -13.15 6.38
C VAL A 110 -4.20 -14.59 5.85
N GLY A 111 -3.02 -15.16 5.65
CA GLY A 111 -2.88 -16.61 5.55
C GLY A 111 -3.26 -17.24 6.89
N LYS A 112 -4.22 -18.17 6.89
CA LYS A 112 -4.31 -19.15 7.98
C LYS A 112 -3.06 -20.01 7.89
N ASN A 113 -2.23 -20.00 8.93
CA ASN A 113 -1.29 -21.10 9.15
C ASN A 113 -2.06 -22.41 9.37
#